data_AF-F7JUC5-F1
#
_entry.id   AF-F7JUC5-F1
#
_cell.length_a   1.000
_cell.length_b   1.000
_cell.length_c   1.000
_cell.angle_alpha   90.00
_cell.angle_beta   90.00
_cell.angle_gamma   90.00
#
_symmetry.space_group_name_H-M   'P 1'
#
loop_
_entity.id
_entity.type
_entity.pdbx_description
1 polymer ?
#
loop_
_entity_poly.entity_id
_entity_poly.type
_entity_poly.pdbx_seq_one_letter_code
_entity_poly.pdbx_strand_id
1 'polypeptide(L)'
;MERKLYLLSPLQAEFYENESDRMYPDDVMDGRALAVYGADILQKMQERADHVGEDLMEYYDEKDSVKEKVTNLELSLVLKDGELMGCAEVTIQAPLDRWEMNRLETYLTGQYSDGWGEGFEQQDIPVEDGVLNVHFWNSDYFRMDILHKIPEQIKPECAIKPKLKLLGHNGNVFSILGDASKLLKQNGQPEAAKEMFDRVTSSKSYEQALAIISEYVETELSRNMDQPKPEKQGKKKTERER
;
A
#
# COMPACT_ATOMS: atom_id res chain seq x y z
N MET A 1 -26.56 -1.11 13.89
CA MET A 1 -25.32 -1.88 13.63
C MET A 1 -24.77 -1.30 12.35
N GLU A 2 -23.70 -0.52 12.46
CA GLU A 2 -23.03 0.10 11.31
C GLU A 2 -22.53 -1.00 10.38
N ARG A 3 -22.69 -0.78 9.08
CA ARG A 3 -22.23 -1.70 8.03
C ARG A 3 -21.26 -0.94 7.15
N LYS A 4 -20.24 -1.63 6.67
CA LYS A 4 -19.31 -1.07 5.67
C LYS A 4 -19.60 -1.64 4.28
N LEU A 5 -19.54 -0.77 3.29
CA LEU A 5 -19.46 -1.10 1.88
C LEU A 5 -18.11 -0.58 1.37
N TYR A 6 -17.55 -1.27 0.38
CA TYR A 6 -16.26 -0.91 -0.21
C TYR A 6 -16.43 -0.79 -1.72
N LEU A 7 -16.06 0.34 -2.29
CA LEU A 7 -16.07 0.54 -3.74
C LEU A 7 -14.62 0.60 -4.18
N LEU A 8 -14.20 -0.39 -4.96
CA LEU A 8 -12.85 -0.46 -5.49
C LEU A 8 -12.81 0.12 -6.89
N SER A 9 -11.84 1.00 -7.14
CA SER A 9 -11.57 1.58 -8.46
C SER A 9 -10.14 1.31 -8.90
N PRO A 10 -9.90 1.12 -10.20
CA PRO A 10 -8.53 1.04 -10.72
C PRO A 10 -7.78 2.35 -10.45
N LEU A 11 -6.47 2.23 -10.25
CA LEU A 11 -5.55 3.37 -10.16
C LEU A 11 -4.61 3.36 -11.35
N GLN A 12 -4.15 4.55 -11.68
CA GLN A 12 -3.08 4.78 -12.62
C GLN A 12 -2.23 5.94 -12.11
N ALA A 13 -0.99 6.04 -12.58
CA ALA A 13 -0.16 7.18 -12.27
C ALA A 13 0.71 7.56 -13.46
N GLU A 14 0.89 8.85 -13.65
CA GLU A 14 1.96 9.38 -14.46
C GLU A 14 3.26 9.39 -13.66
N PHE A 15 4.33 8.91 -14.26
CA PHE A 15 5.67 8.89 -13.68
C PHE A 15 6.62 9.80 -14.47
N TYR A 16 7.34 10.64 -13.75
CA TYR A 16 8.32 11.57 -14.29
C TYR A 16 9.68 11.26 -13.66
N GLU A 17 10.68 10.91 -14.48
CA GLU A 17 12.02 10.61 -13.98
C GLU A 17 12.69 11.87 -13.39
N ASN A 18 13.58 11.68 -12.42
CA ASN A 18 14.43 12.75 -11.93
C ASN A 18 15.23 13.38 -13.09
N GLU A 19 15.32 14.71 -13.11
CA GLU A 19 16.00 15.50 -14.17
C GLU A 19 15.34 15.43 -15.56
N SER A 20 14.13 14.86 -15.67
CA SER A 20 13.32 14.93 -16.89
C SER A 20 12.93 16.38 -17.18
N ASP A 21 13.32 16.89 -18.35
CA ASP A 21 12.94 18.21 -18.88
C ASP A 21 11.69 18.13 -19.77
N ARG A 22 10.97 17.00 -19.71
CA ARG A 22 9.85 16.69 -20.59
C ARG A 22 8.54 17.21 -20.04
N MET A 23 7.72 17.73 -20.95
CA MET A 23 6.36 18.20 -20.67
C MET A 23 5.34 17.05 -20.55
N TYR A 24 5.77 15.81 -20.79
CA TYR A 24 4.95 14.60 -20.79
C TYR A 24 5.57 13.55 -19.86
N PRO A 25 4.74 12.66 -19.28
CA PRO A 25 5.23 11.60 -18.41
C PRO A 25 6.19 10.67 -19.17
N ASP A 26 7.21 10.20 -18.47
CA ASP A 26 8.17 9.22 -18.98
C ASP A 26 7.57 7.81 -19.02
N ASP A 27 6.65 7.52 -18.08
CA ASP A 27 5.87 6.28 -18.07
C ASP A 27 4.46 6.48 -17.47
N VAL A 28 3.55 5.56 -17.77
CA VAL A 28 2.22 5.48 -17.16
C VAL A 28 2.07 4.12 -16.48
N MET A 29 1.90 4.15 -15.17
CA MET A 29 1.85 2.96 -14.32
C MET A 29 0.40 2.56 -14.04
N ASP A 30 0.09 1.27 -14.21
CA ASP A 30 -1.16 0.69 -13.75
C ASP A 30 -1.11 0.33 -12.26
N GLY A 31 -2.24 -0.10 -11.69
CA GLY A 31 -2.31 -0.52 -10.29
C GLY A 31 -1.29 -1.60 -9.92
N ARG A 32 -0.88 -2.47 -10.85
CA ARG A 32 0.05 -3.56 -10.59
C ARG A 32 1.48 -3.04 -10.44
N ALA A 33 1.87 -2.09 -11.29
CA ALA A 33 3.11 -1.35 -11.14
C ALA A 33 3.09 -0.47 -9.87
N LEU A 34 1.95 0.18 -9.59
CA LEU A 34 1.79 1.06 -8.42
C LEU A 34 1.78 0.34 -7.08
N ALA A 35 1.57 -0.98 -7.06
CA ALA A 35 1.64 -1.77 -5.83
C ALA A 35 2.94 -1.52 -5.06
N VAL A 36 4.02 -1.14 -5.76
CA VAL A 36 5.30 -0.84 -5.10
C VAL A 36 5.34 0.46 -4.30
N TYR A 37 4.48 1.41 -4.66
CA TYR A 37 4.43 2.76 -4.09
C TYR A 37 3.24 2.96 -3.16
N GLY A 38 2.50 1.89 -2.82
CA GLY A 38 1.26 1.99 -2.05
C GLY A 38 1.43 2.70 -0.69
N ALA A 39 2.62 2.61 -0.07
CA ALA A 39 2.92 3.32 1.17
C ALA A 39 3.06 4.84 0.97
N ASP A 40 3.82 5.26 -0.05
CA ASP A 40 4.02 6.67 -0.38
C ASP A 40 2.69 7.33 -0.78
N ILE A 41 1.88 6.61 -1.56
CA ILE A 41 0.55 7.08 -1.97
C ILE A 41 -0.37 7.19 -0.75
N LEU A 42 -0.40 6.19 0.12
CA LEU A 42 -1.23 6.22 1.33
C LEU A 42 -0.81 7.37 2.27
N GLN A 43 0.50 7.58 2.44
CA GLN A 43 1.01 8.71 3.22
C GLN A 43 0.53 10.03 2.63
N LYS A 44 0.61 10.19 1.29
CA LYS A 44 0.15 11.42 0.63
C LYS A 44 -1.35 11.65 0.81
N MET A 45 -2.15 10.58 0.79
CA MET A 45 -3.58 10.66 1.09
C MET A 45 -3.85 11.17 2.51
N GLN A 46 -3.10 10.67 3.49
CA GLN A 46 -3.20 11.09 4.90
C GLN A 46 -2.79 12.56 5.09
N GLU A 47 -1.66 12.97 4.50
CA GLU A 47 -1.22 14.37 4.52
C GLU A 47 -2.28 15.31 3.97
N ARG A 48 -2.99 14.88 2.91
CA ARG A 48 -4.07 15.67 2.35
C ARG A 48 -5.31 15.69 3.24
N ALA A 49 -5.69 14.55 3.82
CA ALA A 49 -6.79 14.46 4.76
C ALA A 49 -6.63 15.44 5.93
N ASP A 50 -5.41 15.67 6.43
CA ASP A 50 -5.13 16.67 7.47
C ASP A 50 -5.52 18.11 7.07
N HIS A 51 -5.58 18.41 5.77
CA HIS A 51 -5.87 19.74 5.23
C HIS A 51 -7.31 19.90 4.75
N VAL A 52 -7.91 18.86 4.18
CA VAL A 52 -9.23 18.91 3.52
C VAL A 52 -10.29 18.03 4.20
N GLY A 53 -9.95 17.33 5.28
CA GLY A 53 -10.84 16.39 5.94
C GLY A 53 -10.83 14.99 5.30
N GLU A 54 -11.24 14.00 6.09
CA GLU A 54 -11.23 12.57 5.73
C GLU A 54 -12.56 12.12 5.12
N ASP A 55 -13.68 12.67 5.58
CA ASP A 55 -15.02 12.24 5.21
C ASP A 55 -15.54 13.02 3.99
N LEU A 56 -15.56 12.36 2.84
CA LEU A 56 -16.11 12.95 1.63
C LEU A 56 -17.60 13.24 1.74
N MET A 57 -18.35 12.58 2.64
CA MET A 57 -19.76 12.93 2.84
C MET A 57 -19.96 14.35 3.34
N GLU A 58 -18.95 15.03 3.88
CA GLU A 58 -19.02 16.46 4.20
C GLU A 58 -19.30 17.32 2.96
N TYR A 59 -18.85 16.87 1.79
CA TYR A 59 -19.03 17.54 0.50
C TYR A 59 -20.28 17.08 -0.28
N TYR A 60 -21.08 16.17 0.30
CA TYR A 60 -22.33 15.73 -0.30
C TYR A 60 -23.47 16.68 0.08
N ASP A 61 -23.84 17.60 -0.81
CA ASP A 61 -24.84 18.65 -0.55
C ASP A 61 -26.29 18.25 -0.83
N GLU A 62 -26.50 17.07 -1.42
CA GLU A 62 -27.81 16.63 -1.84
C GLU A 62 -28.65 16.18 -0.64
N LYS A 63 -29.91 16.62 -0.60
CA LYS A 63 -30.83 16.35 0.50
C LYS A 63 -31.72 15.16 0.15
N ASP A 64 -31.10 14.00 0.04
CA ASP A 64 -31.75 12.75 -0.32
C ASP A 64 -31.45 11.63 0.68
N SER A 65 -32.01 10.46 0.43
CA SER A 65 -31.86 9.30 1.31
C SER A 65 -30.42 8.74 1.35
N VAL A 66 -29.55 9.11 0.40
CA VAL A 66 -28.12 8.75 0.47
C VAL A 66 -27.46 9.51 1.62
N LYS A 67 -27.70 10.83 1.72
CA LYS A 67 -27.17 11.65 2.83
C LYS A 67 -27.67 11.19 4.20
N GLU A 68 -28.89 10.64 4.25
CA GLU A 68 -29.43 10.07 5.48
C GLU A 68 -28.79 8.72 5.82
N LYS A 69 -28.50 7.86 4.84
CA LYS A 69 -28.07 6.48 5.09
C LYS A 69 -26.55 6.29 5.13
N VAL A 70 -25.80 7.11 4.40
CA VAL A 70 -24.33 7.09 4.36
C VAL A 70 -23.81 8.09 5.38
N THR A 71 -23.20 7.58 6.44
CA THR A 71 -22.77 8.40 7.57
C THR A 71 -21.31 8.83 7.48
N ASN A 72 -20.51 8.15 6.64
CA ASN A 72 -19.10 8.46 6.42
C ASN A 72 -18.64 7.80 5.10
N LEU A 73 -17.76 8.49 4.37
CA LEU A 73 -17.08 8.00 3.17
C LEU A 73 -15.61 8.43 3.20
N GLU A 74 -14.73 7.49 3.51
CA GLU A 74 -13.28 7.71 3.55
C GLU A 74 -12.59 7.03 2.37
N LEU A 75 -11.47 7.60 1.92
CA LEU A 75 -10.66 7.00 0.87
C LEU A 75 -9.44 6.29 1.45
N SER A 76 -9.16 5.10 0.92
CA SER A 76 -8.00 4.27 1.27
C SER A 76 -7.50 3.49 0.04
N LEU A 77 -6.55 2.58 0.27
CA LEU A 77 -5.96 1.73 -0.76
C LEU A 77 -6.06 0.26 -0.37
N VAL A 78 -6.25 -0.59 -1.39
CA VAL A 78 -6.38 -2.05 -1.25
C VAL A 78 -5.45 -2.72 -2.24
N LEU A 79 -4.78 -3.78 -1.81
CA LEU A 79 -4.06 -4.67 -2.72
C LEU A 79 -4.98 -5.86 -3.07
N LYS A 80 -5.40 -5.95 -4.32
CA LYS A 80 -6.27 -7.02 -4.82
C LYS A 80 -5.54 -7.77 -5.92
N ASP A 81 -5.22 -9.05 -5.68
CA ASP A 81 -4.53 -9.91 -6.65
C ASP A 81 -3.22 -9.29 -7.20
N GLY A 82 -2.46 -8.61 -6.33
CA GLY A 82 -1.21 -7.94 -6.66
C GLY A 82 -1.37 -6.59 -7.38
N GLU A 83 -2.58 -6.07 -7.50
CA GLU A 83 -2.91 -4.78 -8.10
C GLU A 83 -3.37 -3.79 -7.03
N LEU A 84 -2.77 -2.61 -7.00
CA LEU A 84 -3.17 -1.50 -6.14
C LEU A 84 -4.44 -0.86 -6.68
N MET A 85 -5.44 -0.80 -5.82
CA MET A 85 -6.76 -0.24 -6.13
C MET A 85 -7.08 0.89 -5.16
N GLY A 86 -7.76 1.92 -5.67
CA GLY A 86 -8.42 2.91 -4.85
C GLY A 86 -9.60 2.26 -4.14
N CYS A 87 -9.83 2.60 -2.88
CA CYS A 87 -10.90 2.04 -2.09
C CYS A 87 -11.68 3.16 -1.40
N ALA A 88 -12.97 3.29 -1.70
CA ALA A 88 -13.87 4.10 -0.89
C ALA A 88 -14.51 3.21 0.19
N GLU A 89 -14.24 3.53 1.45
CA GLU A 89 -14.85 2.91 2.62
C GLU A 89 -16.10 3.68 3.02
N VAL A 90 -17.25 3.07 2.77
CA VAL A 90 -18.55 3.70 2.99
C VAL A 90 -19.19 3.10 4.23
N THR A 91 -19.40 3.92 5.25
CA THR A 91 -20.15 3.52 6.44
C THR A 91 -21.62 3.86 6.24
N ILE A 92 -22.48 2.84 6.35
CA ILE A 92 -23.94 2.98 6.19
C ILE A 92 -24.68 2.57 7.47
N GLN A 93 -25.73 3.33 7.78
CA GLN A 93 -26.64 3.01 8.88
C GLN A 93 -27.87 2.19 8.46
N ALA A 94 -28.17 2.13 7.16
CA ALA A 94 -29.21 1.30 6.58
C ALA A 94 -28.83 0.83 5.15
N PRO A 95 -29.41 -0.28 4.66
CA PRO A 95 -29.15 -0.74 3.29
C PRO A 95 -29.48 0.33 2.25
N LEU A 96 -28.61 0.44 1.26
CA LEU A 96 -28.81 1.26 0.07
C LEU A 96 -29.57 0.43 -0.97
N ASP A 97 -30.61 1.02 -1.55
CA ASP A 97 -31.28 0.46 -2.72
C ASP A 97 -30.49 0.74 -4.00
N ARG A 98 -31.01 0.26 -5.14
CA ARG A 98 -30.32 0.40 -6.43
C ARG A 98 -30.13 1.87 -6.85
N TRP A 99 -31.11 2.72 -6.58
CA TRP A 99 -31.03 4.13 -6.94
C TRP A 99 -30.00 4.84 -6.06
N GLU A 100 -30.02 4.57 -4.76
CA GLU A 100 -29.05 5.12 -3.79
C GLU A 100 -27.62 4.67 -4.10
N MET A 101 -27.42 3.39 -4.46
CA MET A 101 -26.12 2.90 -4.88
C MET A 101 -25.60 3.58 -6.15
N ASN A 102 -26.46 3.77 -7.15
CA ASN A 102 -26.07 4.47 -8.39
C ASN A 102 -25.76 5.94 -8.12
N ARG A 103 -26.53 6.58 -7.23
CA ARG A 103 -26.30 7.96 -6.81
C ARG A 103 -24.96 8.12 -6.09
N LEU A 104 -24.64 7.21 -5.18
CA LEU A 104 -23.35 7.14 -4.49
C LEU A 104 -22.18 6.92 -5.46
N GLU A 105 -22.31 5.99 -6.41
CA GLU A 105 -21.29 5.72 -7.43
C GLU A 105 -21.07 6.95 -8.33
N THR A 106 -22.15 7.63 -8.73
CA THR A 106 -22.09 8.87 -9.52
C THR A 106 -21.38 9.97 -8.75
N TYR A 107 -21.71 10.13 -7.47
CA TYR A 107 -21.06 11.11 -6.60
C TYR A 107 -19.56 10.83 -6.47
N LEU A 108 -19.19 9.58 -6.15
CA LEU A 108 -17.79 9.20 -5.99
C LEU A 108 -17.00 9.32 -7.30
N THR A 109 -17.62 9.02 -8.44
CA THR A 109 -17.02 9.23 -9.76
C THR A 109 -16.72 10.71 -9.99
N GLY A 110 -17.66 11.61 -9.67
CA GLY A 110 -17.44 13.06 -9.74
C GLY A 110 -16.33 13.53 -8.79
N GLN A 111 -16.30 12.99 -7.57
CA GLN A 111 -15.21 13.26 -6.63
C GLN A 111 -13.86 12.80 -7.17
N TYR A 112 -13.77 11.66 -7.87
CA TYR A 112 -12.50 11.20 -8.44
C TYR A 112 -12.10 11.94 -9.71
N SER A 113 -13.03 12.42 -10.53
CA SER A 113 -12.69 13.06 -11.80
C SER A 113 -12.39 14.56 -11.69
N ASP A 114 -13.02 15.26 -10.76
CA ASP A 114 -13.03 16.76 -10.70
C ASP A 114 -12.97 17.29 -9.26
N GLY A 115 -13.46 16.52 -8.28
CA GLY A 115 -13.44 16.94 -6.87
C GLY A 115 -12.12 16.62 -6.17
N TRP A 116 -12.20 15.69 -5.22
CA TRP A 116 -11.02 15.24 -4.47
C TRP A 116 -9.92 14.72 -5.41
N GLY A 117 -10.22 13.86 -6.38
CA GLY A 117 -9.23 13.20 -7.24
C GLY A 117 -8.39 14.16 -8.08
N GLU A 118 -8.99 15.17 -8.71
CA GLU A 118 -8.25 16.19 -9.48
C GLU A 118 -7.20 16.88 -8.60
N GLY A 119 -7.61 17.31 -7.40
CA GLY A 119 -6.67 17.94 -6.48
C GLY A 119 -5.64 16.95 -5.89
N PHE A 120 -5.84 15.63 -6.01
CA PHE A 120 -4.86 14.64 -5.55
C PHE A 120 -3.79 14.42 -6.61
N GLU A 121 -4.23 14.32 -7.86
CA GLU A 121 -3.38 14.17 -9.03
C GLU A 121 -2.33 15.29 -9.11
N GLN A 122 -2.72 16.52 -8.77
CA GLN A 122 -1.82 17.68 -8.73
C GLN A 122 -0.79 17.65 -7.58
N GLN A 123 -0.83 16.64 -6.71
CA GLN A 123 0.13 16.49 -5.61
C GLN A 123 1.25 15.54 -6.03
N ASP A 124 2.43 16.11 -6.25
CA ASP A 124 3.64 15.34 -6.49
C ASP A 124 3.95 14.41 -5.31
N ILE A 125 4.09 13.13 -5.63
CA ILE A 125 4.55 12.09 -4.71
C ILE A 125 5.99 11.76 -5.07
N PRO A 126 6.99 12.28 -4.34
CA PRO A 126 8.39 11.99 -4.61
C PRO A 126 8.69 10.53 -4.27
N VAL A 127 9.30 9.82 -5.21
CA VAL A 127 9.80 8.44 -5.06
C VAL A 127 11.29 8.40 -5.39
N GLU A 128 11.98 7.28 -5.14
CA GLU A 128 13.43 7.17 -5.30
C GLU A 128 13.93 7.66 -6.67
N ASP A 129 13.22 7.27 -7.74
CA ASP A 129 13.65 7.50 -9.13
C ASP A 129 12.91 8.66 -9.83
N GLY A 130 12.00 9.37 -9.14
CA GLY A 130 11.20 10.41 -9.79
C GLY A 130 10.02 10.90 -8.97
N VAL A 131 8.96 11.31 -9.67
CA VAL A 131 7.71 11.80 -9.11
C VAL A 131 6.53 11.05 -9.70
N LEU A 132 5.56 10.70 -8.86
CA LEU A 132 4.28 10.14 -9.26
C LEU A 132 3.16 11.17 -9.11
N ASN A 133 2.29 11.25 -10.12
CA ASN A 133 0.99 11.88 -10.05
C ASN A 133 -0.09 10.79 -10.20
N VAL A 134 -0.84 10.53 -9.13
CA VAL A 134 -1.75 9.38 -9.06
C VAL A 134 -3.18 9.80 -9.39
N HIS A 135 -3.82 9.07 -10.29
CA HIS A 135 -5.19 9.30 -10.71
C HIS A 135 -6.12 8.20 -10.17
N PHE A 136 -7.17 8.62 -9.48
CA PHE A 136 -8.27 7.75 -9.03
C PHE A 136 -9.34 7.54 -10.10
N TRP A 137 -9.21 8.22 -11.25
CA TRP A 137 -10.17 8.16 -12.34
C TRP A 137 -9.46 8.05 -13.70
N ASN A 138 -10.12 7.40 -14.66
CA ASN A 138 -9.66 7.26 -16.05
C ASN A 138 -10.87 7.32 -17.01
N SER A 139 -10.87 8.19 -18.01
CA SER A 139 -11.99 8.33 -18.96
C SER A 139 -12.22 7.11 -19.87
N ASP A 140 -11.19 6.33 -20.14
CA ASP A 140 -11.22 5.25 -21.12
C ASP A 140 -11.80 3.96 -20.54
N TYR A 141 -11.47 3.64 -19.28
CA TYR A 141 -11.86 2.38 -18.63
C TYR A 141 -12.04 2.52 -17.12
N PHE A 142 -13.04 3.28 -16.69
CA PHE A 142 -13.41 3.38 -15.28
C PHE A 142 -14.62 2.51 -14.92
N ARG A 143 -14.41 1.62 -13.95
CA ARG A 143 -15.48 0.82 -13.36
C ARG A 143 -15.17 0.55 -11.89
N MET A 144 -16.19 0.69 -11.05
CA MET A 144 -16.09 0.34 -9.65
C MET A 144 -16.61 -1.08 -9.39
N ASP A 145 -15.89 -1.82 -8.55
CA ASP A 145 -16.34 -3.07 -7.97
C ASP A 145 -16.87 -2.83 -6.56
N ILE A 146 -18.10 -3.27 -6.29
CA ILE A 146 -18.72 -3.13 -4.97
C ILE A 146 -18.51 -4.41 -4.15
N LEU A 147 -17.88 -4.28 -2.99
CA LEU A 147 -17.68 -5.35 -2.03
C LEU A 147 -18.45 -5.06 -0.73
N HIS A 148 -19.08 -6.12 -0.20
CA HIS A 148 -19.82 -6.08 1.06
C HIS A 148 -19.01 -6.66 2.24
N LYS A 149 -17.75 -6.99 1.98
CA LYS A 149 -16.79 -7.52 2.95
C LYS A 149 -15.54 -6.67 2.88
N ILE A 150 -14.85 -6.57 4.02
CA ILE A 150 -13.58 -5.86 4.13
C ILE A 150 -12.61 -6.47 3.10
N PRO A 151 -12.14 -5.67 2.12
CA PRO A 151 -11.08 -6.10 1.22
C PRO A 151 -9.78 -6.24 2.00
N GLU A 152 -8.80 -6.95 1.44
CA GLU A 152 -7.45 -7.01 2.02
C GLU A 152 -6.82 -5.60 1.89
N GLN A 153 -7.03 -4.76 2.91
CA GLN A 153 -6.47 -3.42 2.96
C GLN A 153 -4.95 -3.51 2.98
N ILE A 154 -4.29 -2.50 2.43
CA ILE A 154 -2.86 -2.35 2.69
C ILE A 154 -2.71 -2.13 4.20
N LYS A 155 -2.31 -3.19 4.89
CA LYS A 155 -1.62 -3.06 6.15
C LYS A 155 -0.27 -2.43 5.86
N PRO A 156 0.29 -1.59 6.73
CA PRO A 156 1.68 -1.13 6.60
C PRO A 156 2.70 -2.28 6.54
N GLU A 157 2.27 -3.52 6.81
CA GLU A 157 2.98 -4.78 6.57
C GLU A 157 3.16 -5.14 5.07
N CYS A 158 2.30 -4.64 4.16
CA CYS A 158 2.34 -4.83 2.70
C CYS A 158 2.99 -3.67 1.94
N ALA A 159 3.41 -2.62 2.66
CA ALA A 159 4.31 -1.63 2.10
C ALA A 159 5.59 -2.34 1.66
N ILE A 160 6.02 -2.05 0.44
CA ILE A 160 7.16 -2.72 -0.16
C ILE A 160 8.37 -2.55 0.73
N LYS A 161 8.92 -3.70 1.12
CA LYS A 161 10.02 -3.76 2.05
C LYS A 161 11.18 -2.97 1.46
N PRO A 162 11.56 -1.82 2.02
CA PRO A 162 12.60 -1.00 1.42
C PRO A 162 13.92 -1.80 1.43
N LYS A 163 14.71 -1.66 0.35
CA LYS A 163 15.93 -2.44 0.16
C LYS A 163 17.02 -1.98 1.11
N LEU A 164 17.35 -2.84 2.07
CA LEU A 164 18.47 -2.65 2.97
C LEU A 164 19.67 -3.48 2.49
N LYS A 165 20.72 -2.78 2.03
CA LYS A 165 22.01 -3.41 1.69
C LYS A 165 22.72 -3.84 2.96
N LEU A 166 22.93 -5.14 3.14
CA LEU A 166 23.63 -5.68 4.32
C LEU A 166 25.15 -5.75 4.14
N LEU A 167 25.64 -5.72 2.89
CA LEU A 167 27.07 -5.73 2.57
C LEU A 167 27.75 -4.44 3.03
N GLY A 168 28.75 -4.56 3.91
CA GLY A 168 29.54 -3.44 4.43
C GLY A 168 29.17 -2.97 5.85
N HIS A 169 28.12 -3.54 6.47
CA HIS A 169 27.75 -3.23 7.85
C HIS A 169 28.56 -4.05 8.87
N ASN A 170 28.68 -3.54 10.10
CA ASN A 170 29.45 -4.15 11.21
C ASN A 170 28.91 -5.51 11.71
N GLY A 171 28.00 -6.17 10.99
CA GLY A 171 27.41 -7.48 11.33
C GLY A 171 26.57 -7.52 12.61
N ASN A 172 26.60 -6.47 13.42
CA ASN A 172 25.84 -6.37 14.66
C ASN A 172 24.36 -6.08 14.37
N VAL A 173 23.47 -6.88 14.97
CA VAL A 173 22.03 -6.80 14.75
C VAL A 173 21.43 -5.46 15.16
N PHE A 174 22.00 -4.80 16.18
CA PHE A 174 21.53 -3.47 16.59
C PHE A 174 21.89 -2.37 15.59
N SER A 175 23.01 -2.52 14.86
CA SER A 175 23.36 -1.62 13.76
C SER A 175 22.39 -1.81 12.61
N ILE A 176 22.14 -3.06 12.22
CA ILE A 176 21.17 -3.42 11.17
C ILE A 176 19.76 -2.94 11.54
N LEU A 177 19.35 -3.11 12.81
CA LEU A 177 18.07 -2.62 13.32
C LEU A 177 17.98 -1.09 13.26
N GLY A 178 19.06 -0.38 13.61
CA GLY A 178 19.12 1.08 13.55
C GLY A 178 18.95 1.58 12.11
N ASP A 179 19.65 0.95 11.16
CA ASP A 179 19.58 1.28 9.74
C ASP A 179 18.20 0.94 9.16
N ALA A 180 17.64 -0.24 9.48
CA ALA A 180 16.29 -0.63 9.08
C ALA A 180 15.22 0.32 9.65
N SER A 181 15.32 0.67 10.94
CA SER A 181 14.38 1.60 11.59
C SER A 181 14.45 2.99 10.98
N LYS A 182 15.65 3.46 10.65
CA LYS A 182 15.85 4.73 9.94
C LYS A 182 15.27 4.66 8.53
N LEU A 183 15.52 3.56 7.81
CA LEU A 183 15.02 3.34 6.45
C LEU A 183 13.49 3.34 6.42
N LEU A 184 12.84 2.58 7.29
CA LEU A 184 11.37 2.56 7.42
C LEU A 184 10.81 3.94 7.75
N LYS A 185 11.44 4.69 8.66
CA LYS A 185 11.03 6.07 8.98
C LYS A 185 11.21 7.03 7.80
N GLN A 186 12.26 6.84 7.00
CA GLN A 186 12.51 7.63 5.79
C GLN A 186 11.50 7.31 4.68
N ASN A 187 10.95 6.09 4.66
CA ASN A 187 9.91 5.65 3.74
C ASN A 187 8.49 5.86 4.32
N GLY A 188 8.31 6.77 5.28
CA GLY A 188 6.97 7.07 5.80
C GLY A 188 6.35 5.99 6.69
N GLN A 189 7.11 5.01 7.16
CA GLN A 189 6.62 3.89 7.97
C GLN A 189 7.09 3.92 9.45
N PRO A 190 6.81 4.99 10.22
CA PRO A 190 7.29 5.11 11.60
C PRO A 190 6.67 4.06 12.54
N GLU A 191 5.43 3.67 12.32
CA GLU A 191 4.76 2.64 13.13
C GLU A 191 5.34 1.25 12.86
N ALA A 192 5.61 0.90 11.59
CA ALA A 192 6.32 -0.34 11.25
C ALA A 192 7.73 -0.36 11.84
N ALA A 193 8.42 0.79 11.83
CA ALA A 193 9.75 0.92 12.43
C ALA A 193 9.73 0.69 13.96
N LYS A 194 8.66 1.15 14.63
CA LYS A 194 8.45 0.96 16.07
C LYS A 194 8.10 -0.48 16.40
N GLU A 195 7.16 -1.07 15.67
CA GLU A 195 6.77 -2.48 15.84
C GLU A 195 7.95 -3.42 15.60
N MET A 196 8.69 -3.24 14.50
CA MET A 196 9.91 -4.00 14.21
C MET A 196 10.91 -3.89 15.37
N PHE A 197 11.13 -2.68 15.91
CA PHE A 197 12.03 -2.46 17.02
C PHE A 197 11.61 -3.22 18.29
N ASP A 198 10.33 -3.18 18.63
CA ASP A 198 9.78 -3.89 19.80
C ASP A 198 9.87 -5.42 19.64
N ARG A 199 9.61 -5.92 18.43
CA ARG A 199 9.73 -7.35 18.11
C ARG A 199 11.18 -7.84 18.15
N VAL A 200 12.11 -7.07 17.61
CA VAL A 200 13.55 -7.42 17.58
C VAL A 200 14.15 -7.36 18.99
N THR A 201 13.82 -6.35 19.79
CA THR A 201 14.30 -6.25 21.18
C THR A 201 13.74 -7.34 22.09
N SER A 202 12.59 -7.91 21.73
CA SER A 202 11.99 -9.07 22.39
C SER A 202 12.53 -10.42 21.87
N SER A 203 13.37 -10.42 20.82
CA SER A 203 13.94 -11.64 20.25
C SER A 203 15.04 -12.22 21.15
N LYS A 204 15.23 -13.55 21.07
CA LYS A 204 16.20 -14.27 21.92
C LYS A 204 17.46 -14.71 21.18
N SER A 205 17.54 -14.43 19.88
CA SER A 205 18.67 -14.83 19.04
C SER A 205 18.88 -13.86 17.88
N TYR A 206 20.12 -13.80 17.41
CA TYR A 206 20.52 -13.01 16.25
C TYR A 206 19.75 -13.40 14.98
N GLU A 207 19.57 -14.70 14.75
CA GLU A 207 18.84 -15.21 13.58
C GLU A 207 17.35 -14.83 13.63
N GLN A 208 16.73 -14.92 14.81
CA GLN A 208 15.33 -14.51 14.99
C GLN A 208 15.17 -13.00 14.75
N ALA A 209 16.09 -12.19 15.25
CA ALA A 209 16.10 -10.75 15.00
C ALA A 209 16.24 -10.42 13.51
N LEU A 210 17.15 -11.09 12.79
CA LEU A 210 17.30 -10.92 11.33
C LEU A 210 16.07 -11.35 10.55
N ALA A 211 15.42 -12.46 10.95
CA ALA A 211 14.19 -12.92 10.32
C ALA A 211 13.09 -11.86 10.47
N ILE A 212 12.91 -11.32 11.68
CA ILE A 212 11.96 -10.24 11.95
C ILE A 212 12.30 -9.01 11.10
N ILE A 213 13.56 -8.56 11.06
CA ILE A 213 13.96 -7.41 10.24
C ILE A 213 13.63 -7.66 8.75
N SER A 214 13.87 -8.87 8.25
CA SER A 214 13.57 -9.25 6.86
C SER A 214 12.08 -9.34 6.56
N GLU A 215 11.21 -9.30 7.57
CA GLU A 215 9.76 -9.11 7.38
C GLU A 215 9.42 -7.67 7.00
N TYR A 216 10.23 -6.69 7.40
CA TYR A 216 9.98 -5.26 7.16
C TYR A 216 10.85 -4.65 6.06
N VAL A 217 12.05 -5.17 5.83
CA VAL A 217 13.00 -4.64 4.81
C VAL A 217 13.48 -5.75 3.87
N GLU A 218 13.67 -5.44 2.59
CA GLU A 218 14.20 -6.41 1.62
C GLU A 218 15.72 -6.43 1.76
N THR A 219 16.31 -7.61 1.94
CA THR A 219 17.77 -7.74 2.09
C THR A 219 18.31 -8.72 1.08
N GLU A 220 19.62 -8.68 0.83
CA GLU A 220 20.30 -9.67 -0.02
C GLU A 220 20.18 -11.11 0.52
N LEU A 221 19.88 -11.27 1.81
CA LEU A 221 19.65 -12.58 2.44
C LEU A 221 18.22 -13.10 2.23
N SER A 222 17.26 -12.23 1.88
CA SER A 222 15.86 -12.58 1.65
C SER A 222 15.69 -13.60 0.51
N ARG A 223 16.65 -13.69 -0.43
CA ARG A 223 16.66 -14.69 -1.52
C ARG A 223 17.14 -16.10 -1.10
N ASN A 224 17.75 -16.25 0.07
CA ASN A 224 18.38 -17.52 0.48
C ASN A 224 17.55 -18.36 1.48
N MET A 225 16.38 -17.89 1.90
CA MET A 225 15.52 -18.64 2.83
C MET A 225 14.62 -19.67 2.12
N ASP A 226 14.50 -19.60 0.79
CA ASP A 226 13.70 -20.53 -0.04
C ASP A 226 14.48 -21.71 -0.63
N GLN A 227 15.76 -21.90 -0.28
CA GLN A 227 16.50 -23.09 -0.70
C GLN A 227 16.48 -24.19 0.38
N PRO A 228 15.95 -25.39 0.09
CA PRO A 228 16.05 -26.51 1.03
C PRO A 228 17.52 -26.89 1.23
N LYS A 229 17.94 -26.94 2.50
CA LYS A 229 19.27 -27.42 2.90
C LYS A 229 19.55 -28.80 2.27
N PRO A 230 20.70 -29.01 1.60
CA PRO A 230 21.02 -30.33 1.06
C PRO A 230 21.17 -31.33 2.20
N GLU A 231 20.36 -32.40 2.14
CA GLU A 231 20.42 -33.54 3.05
C GLU A 231 21.83 -34.15 3.03
N LYS A 232 22.35 -34.43 4.23
CA LYS A 232 23.59 -35.15 4.45
C LYS A 232 23.52 -36.51 3.77
N GLN A 233 24.32 -36.72 2.72
CA GLN A 233 24.50 -38.04 2.12
C GLN A 233 25.06 -39.02 3.16
N GLY A 234 24.22 -39.98 3.53
CA GLY A 234 24.60 -41.13 4.36
C GLY A 234 25.67 -41.96 3.65
N LYS A 235 26.72 -42.30 4.40
CA LYS A 235 27.78 -43.23 3.99
C LYS A 235 27.17 -44.58 3.56
N LYS A 236 27.26 -44.90 2.27
CA LYS A 236 26.97 -46.25 1.74
C LYS A 236 28.09 -47.20 2.18
N LYS A 237 27.67 -48.32 2.78
CA LYS A 237 28.49 -49.48 3.15
C LYS A 237 29.24 -50.02 1.93
N THR A 238 30.55 -50.21 2.08
CA THR A 238 31.38 -51.07 1.23
C THR A 238 31.17 -52.52 1.65
N GLU A 239 30.61 -53.32 0.75
CA GLU A 239 30.67 -54.78 0.80
C GLU A 239 31.69 -55.20 -0.27
N ARG A 240 32.79 -55.83 0.16
CA ARG A 240 33.85 -56.34 -0.71
C ARG A 240 33.53 -57.79 -1.07
N GLU A 241 33.28 -58.05 -2.35
CA GLU A 241 33.49 -59.38 -2.92
C GLU A 241 35.00 -59.63 -3.05
N ARG A 242 35.47 -60.74 -2.46
CA ARG A 242 36.47 -61.67 -2.97
C ARG A 242 36.60 -62.86 -2.03
#